data_AF-A0A969LBT4-F1
#
_entry.id   AF-A0A969LBT4-F1
#
_cell.length_a   1.000
_cell.length_b   1.000
_cell.length_c   1.000
_cell.angle_alpha   90.00
_cell.angle_beta   90.00
_cell.angle_gamma   90.00
#
_symmetry.space_group_name_H-M   'P 1'
#
loop_
_entity.id
_entity.type
_entity.pdbx_description
1 polymer ?
#
loop_
_entity_poly.entity_id
_entity_poly.type
_entity_poly.pdbx_seq_one_letter_code
_entity_poly.pdbx_strand_id
1 'polypeptide(L)'
;MRDIYLYHQLDGRVKAYGAIQNVYIFSAIAIFVLILALFNYINLASARASLRAREVGVRKVMGARRAQLFGQFLGESWLLTFLATILGLVLLEMALPYLNALADKNLSWYSLLTPANGMWVILVICILALLAGSYPALVLSAFPPTLVLKKMTAAPSKGINLRRTLVVIQFTVSIVMMIATGAVLQQMQYIRNKNLGYNRQQVLTLSFPKDTPPNLKETFKKQLQNLASVRSASRCGLFPGEGTFRNKLVESYVPKGKDIGFEYVTVDQNFLNTFEIKLTEGKNFDASSVAEKPEFIINEAMCAHLEWPKEEAVGKNLAYYTYEYLPSGEYREVASKS
;
A
#
# COMPACT_ATOMS: atom_id res chain seq x y z
N MET A 1 -6.08 -14.78 20.36
CA MET A 1 -4.79 -14.58 19.66
C MET A 1 -4.93 -13.99 18.25
N ARG A 2 -5.97 -14.30 17.45
CA ARG A 2 -6.16 -13.69 16.11
C ARG A 2 -6.40 -12.18 16.15
N ASP A 3 -7.13 -11.67 17.14
CA ASP A 3 -7.44 -10.22 17.23
C ASP A 3 -6.24 -9.35 17.64
N ILE A 4 -5.31 -9.90 18.42
CA ILE A 4 -4.06 -9.20 18.80
C ILE A 4 -3.17 -9.00 17.56
N TYR A 5 -3.20 -9.95 16.62
CA TYR A 5 -2.43 -9.89 15.37
C TYR A 5 -3.07 -8.96 14.32
N LEU A 6 -4.38 -8.70 14.41
CA LEU A 6 -5.15 -7.96 13.42
C LEU A 6 -5.41 -6.49 13.79
N TYR A 7 -5.50 -6.16 15.09
CA TYR A 7 -6.01 -4.86 15.53
C TYR A 7 -5.07 -4.04 16.41
N HIS A 8 -3.97 -4.62 16.93
CA HIS A 8 -3.15 -3.89 17.90
C HIS A 8 -2.02 -3.09 17.22
N GLN A 9 -2.18 -1.77 17.17
CA GLN A 9 -1.05 -0.83 17.21
C GLN A 9 -0.43 -0.92 18.60
N LEU A 10 0.43 -1.91 18.84
CA LEU A 10 1.34 -1.86 19.98
C LEU A 10 2.45 -0.87 19.63
N ASP A 11 2.87 -0.09 20.64
CA ASP A 11 3.95 0.88 20.60
C ASP A 11 5.06 0.49 19.61
N GLY A 12 5.56 1.47 18.85
CA GLY A 12 6.44 1.37 17.68
C GLY A 12 7.77 0.61 17.84
N ARG A 13 7.90 -0.24 18.86
CA ARG A 13 8.96 -1.22 19.10
C ARG A 13 8.63 -2.61 18.53
N VAL A 14 7.39 -2.91 18.15
CA VAL A 14 7.02 -4.16 17.44
C VAL A 14 6.52 -3.82 16.04
N LYS A 15 7.24 -4.28 15.01
CA LYS A 15 6.88 -4.12 13.58
C LYS A 15 5.53 -4.81 13.29
N ALA A 16 4.42 -4.11 13.46
CA ALA A 16 3.11 -4.49 12.94
C ALA A 16 2.67 -3.46 11.88
N TYR A 17 3.39 -3.40 10.75
CA TYR A 17 2.95 -2.62 9.60
C TYR A 17 1.79 -3.36 8.89
N GLY A 18 0.60 -2.77 8.89
CA GLY A 18 -0.27 -2.73 7.71
C GLY A 18 -0.95 -4.02 7.22
N ALA A 19 -0.95 -5.13 7.97
CA ALA A 19 -1.53 -6.39 7.48
C ALA A 19 -3.01 -6.27 7.08
N ILE A 20 -3.86 -5.67 7.93
CA ILE A 20 -5.29 -5.53 7.65
C ILE A 20 -5.60 -4.44 6.63
N GLN A 21 -4.82 -3.34 6.63
CA GLN A 21 -4.97 -2.28 5.65
C GLN A 21 -4.68 -2.78 4.23
N ASN A 22 -3.65 -3.61 4.08
CA ASN A 22 -3.34 -4.28 2.81
C ASN A 22 -4.47 -5.22 2.38
N VAL A 23 -5.06 -5.99 3.32
CA VAL A 23 -6.21 -6.84 3.03
C VAL A 23 -7.40 -6.01 2.52
N TYR A 24 -7.72 -4.88 3.16
CA TYR A 24 -8.79 -4.00 2.69
C TYR A 24 -8.50 -3.38 1.33
N ILE A 25 -7.28 -2.90 1.09
CA ILE A 25 -6.88 -2.33 -0.20
C ILE A 25 -7.00 -3.38 -1.30
N PHE A 26 -6.44 -4.58 -1.10
CA PHE A 26 -6.53 -5.66 -2.09
C PHE A 26 -7.97 -6.16 -2.30
N SER A 27 -8.77 -6.27 -1.24
CA SER A 27 -10.18 -6.66 -1.35
C SER A 27 -10.99 -5.64 -2.14
N ALA A 28 -10.77 -4.34 -1.88
CA ALA A 28 -11.43 -3.27 -2.62
C ALA A 28 -11.05 -3.32 -4.11
N ILE A 29 -9.76 -3.44 -4.43
CA ILE A 29 -9.27 -3.56 -5.82
C ILE A 29 -9.89 -4.79 -6.49
N ALA A 30 -9.92 -5.95 -5.82
CA ALA A 30 -10.50 -7.17 -6.35
C ALA A 30 -12.00 -7.01 -6.69
N ILE A 31 -12.79 -6.44 -5.76
CA ILE A 31 -14.22 -6.18 -5.97
C ILE A 31 -14.41 -5.21 -7.15
N PHE A 32 -13.62 -4.14 -7.23
CA PHE A 32 -13.70 -3.18 -8.33
C PHE A 32 -13.41 -3.82 -9.70
N VAL A 33 -12.36 -4.64 -9.79
CA VAL A 33 -12.01 -5.35 -11.03
C VAL A 33 -13.12 -6.33 -11.43
N LEU A 34 -13.71 -7.05 -10.48
CA LEU A 34 -14.85 -7.95 -10.74
C LEU A 34 -16.08 -7.20 -11.27
N ILE A 35 -16.41 -6.04 -10.70
CA ILE A 35 -17.52 -5.20 -11.18
C ILE A 35 -17.25 -4.71 -12.61
N LEU A 36 -16.01 -4.27 -12.90
CA LEU A 36 -15.62 -3.84 -14.24
C LEU A 36 -15.75 -4.98 -15.26
N ALA A 37 -15.29 -6.17 -14.91
CA ALA A 37 -15.41 -7.36 -15.75
C ALA A 37 -16.88 -7.73 -16.00
N LEU A 38 -17.71 -7.68 -14.96
CA LEU A 38 -19.15 -7.93 -15.05
C LEU A 38 -19.85 -6.94 -15.99
N PHE A 39 -19.60 -5.64 -15.82
CA PHE A 39 -20.19 -4.60 -16.66
C PHE A 39 -19.72 -4.71 -18.11
N ASN A 40 -18.45 -5.02 -18.32
CA ASN A 40 -17.90 -5.25 -19.65
C ASN A 40 -18.61 -6.40 -20.36
N TYR A 41 -18.73 -7.55 -19.68
CA TYR A 41 -19.43 -8.72 -20.23
C TYR A 41 -20.90 -8.40 -20.53
N ILE A 42 -21.62 -7.79 -19.58
CA ILE A 42 -23.03 -7.40 -19.75
C ILE A 42 -23.19 -6.48 -20.98
N ASN A 43 -22.30 -5.50 -21.16
CA ASN A 43 -22.33 -4.61 -22.30
C ASN A 43 -22.09 -5.34 -23.62
N LEU A 44 -21.07 -6.23 -23.69
CA LEU A 44 -20.77 -7.03 -24.87
C LEU A 44 -21.91 -8.01 -25.22
N ALA A 45 -22.43 -8.73 -24.22
CA ALA A 45 -23.54 -9.67 -24.39
C ALA A 45 -24.82 -8.95 -24.85
N SER A 46 -25.09 -7.76 -24.31
CA SER A 46 -26.22 -6.92 -24.71
C SER A 46 -26.05 -6.36 -26.13
N ALA A 47 -24.83 -5.98 -26.55
CA ALA A 47 -24.58 -5.55 -27.91
C ALA A 47 -24.85 -6.69 -28.92
N ARG A 48 -24.40 -7.91 -28.59
CA ARG A 48 -24.66 -9.12 -29.40
C ARG A 48 -26.13 -9.57 -29.39
N ALA A 49 -26.92 -9.14 -28.41
CA ALA A 49 -28.36 -9.44 -28.34
C ALA A 49 -29.11 -8.96 -29.59
N SER A 50 -28.73 -7.81 -30.14
CA SER A 50 -29.36 -7.24 -31.34
C SER A 50 -29.16 -8.12 -32.59
N LEU A 51 -28.02 -8.80 -32.68
CA LEU A 51 -27.73 -9.75 -33.76
C LEU A 51 -28.55 -11.03 -33.61
N ARG A 52 -28.81 -11.45 -32.36
CA ARG A 52 -29.60 -12.65 -32.02
C ARG A 52 -31.10 -12.39 -31.92
N ALA A 53 -31.56 -11.14 -32.04
CA ALA A 53 -32.97 -10.77 -31.91
C ALA A 53 -33.84 -11.44 -32.99
N ARG A 54 -33.33 -11.61 -34.22
CA ARG A 54 -34.04 -12.28 -35.32
C ARG A 54 -34.27 -13.76 -35.03
N GLU A 55 -33.24 -14.46 -34.56
CA GLU A 55 -33.30 -15.87 -34.17
C GLU A 55 -34.31 -16.10 -33.04
N VAL A 56 -34.27 -15.25 -32.01
CA VAL A 56 -35.22 -15.31 -30.88
C VAL A 56 -36.66 -15.02 -31.33
N GLY A 57 -36.84 -14.05 -32.23
CA GLY A 57 -38.14 -13.72 -32.82
C GLY A 57 -38.76 -14.91 -33.56
N VAL A 58 -37.97 -15.59 -34.41
CA VAL A 58 -38.41 -16.79 -35.14
C VAL A 58 -38.77 -17.91 -34.17
N ARG A 59 -37.93 -18.20 -33.18
CA ARG A 59 -38.21 -19.25 -32.17
C ARG A 59 -39.50 -19.00 -31.40
N LYS A 60 -39.80 -17.75 -31.03
CA LYS A 60 -41.06 -17.41 -30.35
C LYS A 60 -42.29 -17.59 -31.23
N VAL A 61 -42.19 -17.26 -32.52
CA VAL A 61 -43.27 -17.53 -33.49
C VAL A 61 -43.47 -19.04 -33.68
N MET A 62 -42.40 -19.83 -33.60
CA MET A 62 -42.45 -21.29 -33.58
C MET A 62 -42.90 -21.89 -32.23
N GLY A 63 -43.35 -21.07 -31.26
CA GLY A 63 -43.92 -21.53 -29.99
C GLY A 63 -42.96 -21.58 -28.80
N ALA A 64 -41.71 -21.11 -28.92
CA ALA A 64 -40.79 -21.07 -27.80
C ALA A 64 -41.28 -20.13 -26.69
N ARG A 65 -41.38 -20.65 -25.45
CA ARG A 65 -41.79 -19.88 -24.28
C ARG A 65 -40.65 -19.00 -23.77
N ARG A 66 -40.98 -17.84 -23.19
CA ARG A 66 -40.00 -16.90 -22.61
C ARG A 66 -39.07 -17.57 -21.58
N ALA A 67 -39.60 -18.45 -20.73
CA ALA A 67 -38.84 -19.16 -19.72
C ALA A 67 -37.79 -20.12 -20.32
N GLN A 68 -38.10 -20.77 -21.44
CA GLN A 68 -37.18 -21.68 -22.13
C GLN A 68 -35.99 -20.90 -22.72
N LEU A 69 -36.25 -19.76 -23.34
CA LEU A 69 -35.20 -18.87 -23.87
C LEU A 69 -34.35 -18.28 -22.73
N PHE A 70 -34.98 -17.87 -21.63
CA PHE A 70 -34.27 -17.36 -20.46
C PHE A 70 -33.32 -18.41 -19.88
N GLY A 71 -33.80 -19.64 -19.67
CA GLY A 71 -32.97 -20.75 -19.17
C GLY A 71 -31.81 -21.09 -20.10
N GLN A 72 -32.04 -21.10 -21.42
CA GLN A 72 -30.99 -21.32 -22.42
C GLN A 72 -29.88 -20.26 -22.31
N PHE A 73 -30.23 -18.96 -22.34
CA PHE A 73 -29.23 -17.88 -22.28
C PHE A 73 -28.51 -17.80 -20.92
N LEU A 74 -29.22 -18.13 -19.84
CA LEU A 74 -28.60 -18.25 -18.54
C LEU A 74 -27.59 -19.41 -18.53
N GLY A 75 -27.95 -20.58 -19.06
CA GLY A 75 -27.04 -21.71 -19.21
C GLY A 75 -25.80 -21.41 -20.07
N GLU A 76 -25.96 -20.70 -21.19
CA GLU A 76 -24.83 -20.21 -22.00
C GLU A 76 -23.87 -19.32 -21.17
N SER A 77 -24.44 -18.44 -20.34
CA SER A 77 -23.66 -17.53 -19.50
C SER A 77 -22.90 -18.29 -18.42
N TRP A 78 -23.55 -19.26 -17.77
CA TRP A 78 -22.91 -20.15 -16.79
C TRP A 78 -21.77 -20.95 -17.39
N LEU A 79 -21.95 -21.52 -18.59
CA LEU A 79 -20.90 -22.26 -19.29
C LEU A 79 -19.69 -21.37 -19.59
N LEU A 80 -19.94 -20.15 -20.08
CA LEU A 80 -18.86 -19.18 -20.35
C LEU A 80 -18.14 -18.74 -19.08
N THR A 81 -18.86 -18.47 -17.98
CA THR A 81 -18.24 -18.13 -16.69
C THR A 81 -17.42 -19.28 -16.14
N PHE A 82 -17.90 -20.52 -16.27
CA PHE A 82 -17.15 -21.71 -15.86
C PHE A 82 -15.84 -21.87 -16.64
N LEU A 83 -15.90 -21.76 -17.98
CA LEU A 83 -14.70 -21.81 -18.82
C LEU A 83 -13.72 -20.67 -18.51
N ALA A 84 -14.22 -19.46 -18.31
CA ALA A 84 -13.40 -18.30 -17.92
C ALA A 84 -12.75 -18.50 -16.55
N THR A 85 -13.44 -19.16 -15.61
CA THR A 85 -12.89 -19.48 -14.29
C THR A 85 -11.74 -20.47 -14.39
N ILE A 86 -11.89 -21.53 -15.18
CA ILE A 86 -10.80 -22.50 -15.40
C ILE A 86 -9.57 -21.79 -15.97
N LEU A 87 -9.78 -20.95 -16.99
CA LEU A 87 -8.70 -20.17 -17.59
C LEU A 87 -8.07 -19.19 -16.57
N GLY A 88 -8.88 -18.57 -15.72
CA GLY A 88 -8.42 -17.71 -14.63
C GLY A 88 -7.58 -18.44 -13.60
N LEU A 89 -7.93 -19.68 -13.24
CA LEU A 89 -7.13 -20.52 -12.33
C LEU A 89 -5.78 -20.90 -12.94
N VAL A 90 -5.73 -21.19 -14.24
CA VAL A 90 -4.46 -21.45 -14.95
C VAL A 90 -3.58 -20.19 -14.94
N LEU A 91 -4.15 -19.02 -15.24
CA LEU A 91 -3.42 -17.76 -15.19
C LEU A 91 -2.95 -17.41 -13.77
N LEU A 92 -3.75 -17.72 -12.75
CA LEU A 92 -3.38 -17.54 -11.35
C LEU A 92 -2.15 -18.39 -11.01
N GLU A 93 -2.12 -19.66 -11.40
CA GLU A 93 -0.99 -20.54 -11.15
C GLU A 93 0.29 -20.03 -11.79
N MET A 94 0.20 -19.49 -13.01
CA MET A 94 1.35 -18.88 -13.69
C MET A 94 1.81 -17.57 -13.02
N ALA A 95 0.89 -16.80 -12.44
CA ALA A 95 1.18 -15.51 -11.82
C ALA A 95 1.66 -15.60 -10.36
N LEU A 96 1.27 -16.66 -9.64
CA LEU A 96 1.59 -16.87 -8.22
C LEU A 96 3.09 -16.80 -7.88
N PRO A 97 4.01 -17.40 -8.64
CA PRO A 97 5.44 -17.31 -8.36
C PRO A 97 5.96 -15.86 -8.35
N TYR A 98 5.49 -15.05 -9.30
CA TYR A 98 5.85 -13.62 -9.38
C TYR A 98 5.29 -12.83 -8.20
N LEU A 99 4.04 -13.12 -7.81
CA LEU A 99 3.43 -12.47 -6.66
C LEU A 99 4.14 -12.85 -5.35
N ASN A 100 4.50 -14.12 -5.19
CA ASN A 100 5.22 -14.62 -4.02
C ASN A 100 6.61 -13.98 -3.89
N ALA A 101 7.33 -13.81 -5.01
CA ALA A 101 8.62 -13.12 -5.04
C ALA A 101 8.50 -11.63 -4.71
N LEU A 102 7.44 -10.95 -5.18
CA LEU A 102 7.21 -9.54 -4.91
C LEU A 102 6.71 -9.26 -3.49
N ALA A 103 5.87 -10.14 -2.94
CA ALA A 103 5.22 -9.95 -1.65
C ALA A 103 5.97 -10.58 -0.48
N ASP A 104 7.04 -11.33 -0.77
CA ASP A 104 7.76 -12.18 0.21
C ASP A 104 6.77 -13.06 0.99
N LYS A 105 5.92 -13.78 0.24
CA LYS A 105 4.88 -14.68 0.75
C LYS A 105 4.97 -16.04 0.08
N ASN A 106 4.49 -17.06 0.77
CA ASN A 106 4.33 -18.41 0.25
C ASN A 106 2.84 -18.71 0.04
N LEU A 107 2.21 -18.01 -0.91
CA LEU A 107 0.84 -18.30 -1.31
C LEU A 107 0.83 -19.50 -2.25
N SER A 108 -0.12 -20.40 -2.03
CA SER A 108 -0.32 -21.57 -2.87
C SER A 108 -1.76 -21.62 -3.34
N TRP A 109 -1.97 -22.03 -4.60
CA TRP A 109 -3.31 -22.21 -5.14
C TRP A 109 -4.12 -23.25 -4.36
N TYR A 110 -3.47 -24.25 -3.75
CA TYR A 110 -4.11 -25.25 -2.88
C TYR A 110 -4.84 -24.60 -1.70
N SER A 111 -4.43 -23.42 -1.25
CA SER A 111 -5.11 -22.69 -0.18
C SER A 111 -6.55 -22.30 -0.55
N LEU A 112 -6.86 -22.17 -1.85
CA LEU A 112 -8.21 -21.93 -2.36
C LEU A 112 -9.10 -23.18 -2.28
N LEU A 113 -8.52 -24.38 -2.32
CA LEU A 113 -9.25 -25.65 -2.25
C LEU A 113 -9.62 -26.08 -0.83
N THR A 114 -9.18 -25.34 0.19
CA THR A 114 -9.61 -25.61 1.57
C THR A 114 -11.13 -25.48 1.68
N PRO A 115 -11.83 -26.31 2.49
CA PRO A 115 -13.30 -26.34 2.50
C PRO A 115 -13.96 -24.97 2.74
N ALA A 116 -13.37 -24.15 3.61
CA ALA A 116 -13.86 -22.80 3.87
C ALA A 116 -13.66 -21.84 2.67
N ASN A 117 -12.48 -21.83 2.06
CA ASN A 117 -12.18 -20.92 0.94
C ASN A 117 -12.84 -21.38 -0.37
N GLY A 118 -12.90 -22.69 -0.60
CA GLY A 118 -13.56 -23.28 -1.76
C GLY A 118 -15.05 -22.94 -1.81
N MET A 119 -15.72 -22.92 -0.66
CA MET A 119 -17.11 -22.48 -0.56
C MET A 119 -17.28 -21.02 -0.98
N TRP A 120 -16.37 -20.13 -0.55
CA TRP A 120 -16.39 -18.72 -0.98
C TRP A 120 -16.12 -18.55 -2.47
N VAL A 121 -15.18 -19.30 -3.03
CA VAL A 121 -14.87 -19.27 -4.47
C VAL A 121 -16.09 -19.71 -5.29
N ILE A 122 -16.72 -20.82 -4.92
CA ILE A 122 -17.94 -21.31 -5.59
C ILE A 122 -19.05 -20.27 -5.48
N LEU A 123 -19.27 -19.70 -4.29
CA LEU A 123 -20.29 -18.68 -4.08
C LEU A 123 -20.08 -17.47 -4.99
N VAL A 124 -18.83 -16.96 -5.07
CA VAL A 124 -18.49 -15.83 -5.93
C VAL A 124 -18.72 -16.18 -7.40
N ILE A 125 -18.32 -17.36 -7.88
CA ILE A 125 -18.56 -17.80 -9.26
C ILE A 125 -20.05 -17.87 -9.56
N CYS A 126 -20.85 -18.45 -8.66
CA CYS A 126 -22.31 -18.54 -8.82
C CYS A 126 -22.96 -17.16 -8.89
N ILE A 127 -22.56 -16.23 -8.00
CA ILE A 127 -23.06 -14.85 -8.00
C ILE A 127 -22.67 -14.16 -9.32
N LEU A 128 -21.42 -14.28 -9.75
CA LEU A 128 -20.95 -13.66 -11.00
C LEU A 128 -21.67 -14.23 -12.22
N ALA A 129 -21.82 -15.55 -12.34
CA ALA A 129 -22.53 -16.20 -13.44
C ALA A 129 -24.00 -15.77 -13.49
N LEU A 130 -24.65 -15.68 -12.32
CA LEU A 130 -26.03 -15.23 -12.20
C LEU A 130 -26.16 -13.76 -12.61
N LEU A 131 -25.34 -12.86 -12.07
CA LEU A 131 -25.41 -11.43 -12.39
C LEU A 131 -25.07 -11.16 -13.86
N ALA A 132 -24.04 -11.84 -14.39
CA ALA A 132 -23.57 -11.68 -15.77
C ALA A 132 -24.61 -12.16 -16.78
N GLY A 133 -25.24 -13.30 -16.50
CA GLY A 133 -26.20 -13.92 -17.42
C GLY A 133 -27.64 -13.41 -17.28
N SER A 134 -28.05 -12.99 -16.09
CA SER A 134 -29.45 -12.60 -15.85
C SER A 134 -29.86 -11.39 -16.69
N TYR A 135 -29.00 -10.37 -16.79
CA TYR A 135 -29.37 -9.17 -17.54
C TYR A 135 -29.52 -9.43 -19.06
N PRO A 136 -28.52 -10.01 -19.76
CA PRO A 136 -28.69 -10.37 -21.17
C PRO A 136 -29.84 -11.35 -21.38
N ALA A 137 -30.01 -12.36 -20.52
CA ALA A 137 -31.11 -13.32 -20.65
C ALA A 137 -32.49 -12.67 -20.50
N LEU A 138 -32.65 -11.70 -19.59
CA LEU A 138 -33.88 -10.92 -19.45
C LEU A 138 -34.15 -10.07 -20.69
N VAL A 139 -33.13 -9.38 -21.20
CA VAL A 139 -33.24 -8.54 -22.40
C VAL A 139 -33.58 -9.38 -23.63
N LEU A 140 -32.85 -10.47 -23.90
CA LEU A 140 -33.11 -11.37 -25.03
C LEU A 140 -34.46 -12.07 -24.93
N SER A 141 -34.81 -12.60 -23.76
CA SER A 141 -36.09 -13.30 -23.57
C SER A 141 -37.31 -12.38 -23.65
N ALA A 142 -37.14 -11.05 -23.46
CA ALA A 142 -38.24 -10.09 -23.49
C ALA A 142 -38.58 -9.54 -24.90
N PHE A 143 -37.78 -9.82 -25.94
CA PHE A 143 -38.02 -9.24 -27.27
C PHE A 143 -39.38 -9.64 -27.88
N PRO A 144 -40.26 -8.69 -28.23
CA PRO A 144 -41.54 -9.02 -28.86
C PRO A 144 -41.34 -9.39 -30.35
N PRO A 145 -41.98 -10.45 -30.85
CA PRO A 145 -41.83 -10.91 -32.24
C PRO A 145 -42.25 -9.85 -33.29
N THR A 146 -43.20 -8.99 -32.92
CA THR A 146 -43.78 -7.97 -33.81
C THR A 146 -42.80 -6.85 -34.19
N LEU A 147 -41.81 -6.55 -33.34
CA LEU A 147 -40.75 -5.58 -33.63
C LEU A 147 -39.66 -6.11 -34.56
N VAL A 148 -39.53 -7.44 -34.67
CA VAL A 148 -38.50 -8.08 -35.51
C VAL A 148 -38.87 -8.04 -36.99
N LEU A 149 -40.17 -8.05 -37.30
CA LEU A 149 -40.72 -8.04 -38.67
C LEU A 149 -41.00 -6.63 -39.21
N LYS A 150 -41.26 -5.64 -38.34
CA LYS A 150 -41.57 -4.26 -38.72
C LYS A 150 -40.31 -3.39 -38.55
N LYS A 151 -39.49 -3.27 -39.61
CA LYS A 151 -38.32 -2.36 -39.76
C LYS A 151 -37.61 -1.99 -38.44
N MET A 152 -36.55 -2.77 -38.14
CA MET A 152 -35.43 -2.68 -37.16
C MET A 152 -35.05 -1.35 -36.44
N THR A 153 -35.95 -0.39 -36.21
CA THR A 153 -35.60 0.97 -35.74
C THR A 153 -36.06 1.30 -34.33
N ALA A 154 -36.87 0.47 -33.68
CA ALA A 154 -37.34 0.72 -32.32
C ALA A 154 -36.93 -0.41 -31.37
N ALA A 155 -35.67 -0.41 -30.96
CA ALA A 155 -35.30 -1.09 -29.72
C ALA A 155 -36.01 -0.39 -28.54
N PRO A 156 -36.48 -1.12 -27.52
CA PRO A 156 -37.17 -0.52 -26.38
C PRO A 156 -36.25 0.46 -25.64
N SER A 157 -36.67 1.72 -25.52
CA SER A 157 -35.89 2.85 -24.96
C SER A 157 -35.35 2.62 -23.55
N LYS A 158 -36.01 1.79 -22.74
CA LYS A 158 -35.62 1.53 -21.34
C LYS A 158 -34.32 0.73 -21.19
N GLY A 159 -33.98 -0.17 -22.11
CA GLY A 159 -32.74 -0.98 -22.05
C GLY A 159 -31.48 -0.23 -22.49
N ILE A 160 -31.64 0.83 -23.29
CA ILE A 160 -30.53 1.65 -23.80
C ILE A 160 -29.95 2.54 -22.69
N ASN A 161 -30.80 3.10 -21.82
CA ASN A 161 -30.36 3.99 -20.74
C ASN A 161 -29.50 3.27 -19.70
N LEU A 162 -29.90 2.07 -19.27
CA LEU A 162 -29.12 1.31 -18.30
C LEU A 162 -27.75 0.89 -18.86
N ARG A 163 -27.70 0.44 -20.12
CA ARG A 163 -26.42 0.16 -20.79
C ARG A 163 -25.54 1.40 -20.87
N ARG A 164 -26.10 2.55 -21.23
CA ARG A 164 -25.36 3.82 -21.30
C ARG A 164 -24.77 4.18 -19.93
N THR A 165 -25.56 4.05 -18.86
CA THR A 165 -25.10 4.27 -17.48
C THR A 165 -23.99 3.31 -17.08
N LEU A 166 -24.15 2.00 -17.34
CA LEU A 166 -23.14 0.98 -17.02
C LEU A 166 -21.81 1.25 -17.75
N VAL A 167 -21.88 1.67 -19.02
CA VAL A 167 -20.70 2.00 -19.81
C VAL A 167 -20.00 3.25 -19.28
N VAL A 168 -20.76 4.29 -18.93
CA VAL A 168 -20.19 5.51 -18.34
C VAL A 168 -19.51 5.17 -17.01
N ILE A 169 -20.18 4.44 -16.10
CA ILE A 169 -19.59 4.01 -14.82
C ILE A 169 -18.31 3.21 -15.04
N GLN A 170 -18.31 2.25 -15.96
CA GLN A 170 -17.13 1.44 -16.28
C GLN A 170 -15.95 2.32 -16.69
N PHE A 171 -16.14 3.20 -17.68
CA PHE A 171 -15.06 4.06 -18.16
C PHE A 171 -14.62 5.08 -17.10
N THR A 172 -15.54 5.66 -16.34
CA THR A 172 -15.20 6.57 -15.23
C THR A 172 -14.30 5.87 -14.22
N VAL A 173 -14.67 4.67 -13.77
CA VAL A 173 -13.87 3.92 -12.79
C VAL A 173 -12.49 3.53 -13.36
N SER A 174 -12.43 3.09 -14.62
CA SER A 174 -11.14 2.78 -15.26
C SER A 174 -10.23 3.99 -15.39
N ILE A 175 -10.77 5.17 -15.75
CA ILE A 175 -10.01 6.42 -15.85
C ILE A 175 -9.49 6.84 -14.46
N VAL A 176 -10.34 6.79 -13.44
CA VAL A 176 -9.94 7.11 -12.05
C VAL A 176 -8.81 6.20 -11.57
N MET A 177 -8.91 4.88 -11.82
CA MET A 177 -7.84 3.93 -11.46
C MET A 177 -6.53 4.22 -12.21
N MET A 178 -6.61 4.59 -13.49
CA MET A 178 -5.43 4.94 -14.28
C MET A 178 -4.76 6.22 -13.74
N ILE A 179 -5.54 7.25 -13.42
CA ILE A 179 -5.04 8.50 -12.82
C ILE A 179 -4.43 8.21 -11.44
N ALA A 180 -5.12 7.45 -10.59
CA ALA A 180 -4.63 7.11 -9.25
C ALA A 180 -3.30 6.35 -9.32
N THR A 181 -3.18 5.38 -10.21
CA THR A 181 -1.93 4.65 -10.45
C THR A 181 -0.83 5.59 -10.93
N GLY A 182 -1.13 6.45 -11.91
CA GLY A 182 -0.19 7.46 -12.41
C GLY A 182 0.29 8.42 -11.32
N ALA A 183 -0.62 8.89 -10.47
CA ALA A 183 -0.31 9.76 -9.34
C ALA A 183 0.59 9.05 -8.32
N VAL A 184 0.31 7.79 -7.97
CA VAL A 184 1.17 7.00 -7.08
C VAL A 184 2.57 6.82 -7.66
N LEU A 185 2.69 6.53 -8.95
CA LEU A 185 3.98 6.40 -9.62
C LEU A 185 4.75 7.73 -9.61
N GLN A 186 4.08 8.85 -9.86
CA GLN A 186 4.68 10.18 -9.75
C GLN A 186 5.12 10.50 -8.31
N GLN A 187 4.30 10.18 -7.30
CA GLN A 187 4.66 10.37 -5.89
C GLN A 187 5.87 9.52 -5.50
N MET A 188 5.94 8.27 -5.96
CA MET A 188 7.09 7.40 -5.72
C MET A 188 8.37 7.94 -6.37
N GLN A 189 8.28 8.48 -7.59
CA GLN A 189 9.41 9.13 -8.26
C GLN A 189 9.82 10.43 -7.53
N TYR A 190 8.85 11.23 -7.10
CA TYR A 190 9.09 12.43 -6.32
C TYR A 190 9.82 12.11 -5.01
N ILE A 191 9.34 11.13 -4.22
CA ILE A 191 9.98 10.72 -2.97
C ILE A 191 11.40 10.19 -3.20
N ARG A 192 11.63 9.48 -4.30
CA ARG A 192 12.95 8.91 -4.63
C ARG A 192 13.97 9.97 -5.07
N ASN A 193 13.53 10.97 -5.80
CA ASN A 193 14.40 11.99 -6.41
C ASN A 193 14.45 13.30 -5.61
N LYS A 194 13.56 13.48 -4.62
CA LYS A 194 13.59 14.65 -3.75
C LYS A 194 14.90 14.66 -2.98
N ASN A 195 15.67 15.73 -3.14
CA ASN A 195 16.88 15.94 -2.37
C ASN A 195 16.49 16.12 -0.90
N LEU A 196 16.90 15.17 -0.06
CA LEU A 196 16.61 15.18 1.37
C LEU A 196 17.60 16.05 2.17
N GLY A 197 18.50 16.77 1.49
CA GLY A 197 19.55 17.59 2.10
C GLY A 197 20.78 16.79 2.53
N TYR A 198 20.88 15.52 2.11
CA TYR A 198 22.02 14.66 2.38
C TYR A 198 22.24 13.65 1.26
N ASN A 199 23.49 13.25 1.05
CA ASN A 199 23.89 12.36 -0.03
C ASN A 199 23.77 10.89 0.39
N ARG A 200 22.87 10.15 -0.28
CA ARG A 200 22.68 8.70 -0.09
C ARG A 200 23.40 7.86 -1.15
N GLN A 201 24.07 8.49 -2.12
CA GLN A 201 24.71 7.77 -3.21
C GLN A 201 25.97 7.07 -2.71
N GLN A 202 26.15 5.80 -3.09
CA GLN A 202 27.35 5.00 -2.77
C GLN A 202 27.64 4.81 -1.26
N VAL A 203 26.63 4.93 -0.41
CA VAL A 203 26.75 4.66 1.04
C VAL A 203 26.38 3.21 1.31
N LEU A 204 27.35 2.41 1.79
CA LEU A 204 27.12 1.05 2.26
C LEU A 204 26.93 1.05 3.78
N THR A 205 25.84 0.44 4.25
CA THR A 205 25.55 0.31 5.69
C THR A 205 25.90 -1.10 6.15
N LEU A 206 26.67 -1.19 7.24
CA LEU A 206 27.03 -2.46 7.88
C LEU A 206 26.45 -2.48 9.29
N SER A 207 25.66 -3.52 9.59
CA SER A 207 25.03 -3.69 10.90
C SER A 207 25.87 -4.62 11.77
N PHE A 208 26.18 -4.17 12.98
CA PHE A 208 26.87 -5.00 13.96
C PHE A 208 25.87 -5.85 14.76
N PRO A 209 26.24 -7.09 15.15
CA PRO A 209 25.53 -7.83 16.20
C PRO A 209 25.43 -6.99 17.48
N LYS A 210 24.31 -7.10 18.20
CA LYS A 210 24.00 -6.28 19.39
C LYS A 210 25.12 -6.32 20.44
N ASP A 211 25.74 -7.47 20.62
CA ASP A 211 26.75 -7.73 21.67
C ASP A 211 28.18 -7.29 21.29
N THR A 212 28.34 -6.62 20.14
CA THR A 212 29.67 -6.19 19.68
C THR A 212 30.22 -5.08 20.57
N PRO A 213 31.42 -5.23 21.18
CA PRO A 213 32.00 -4.22 22.05
C PRO A 213 32.23 -2.87 21.34
N PRO A 214 32.02 -1.71 22.01
CA PRO A 214 32.24 -0.40 21.41
C PRO A 214 33.65 -0.21 20.82
N ASN A 215 34.67 -0.74 21.50
CA ASN A 215 36.08 -0.64 21.08
C ASN A 215 36.35 -1.35 19.75
N LEU A 216 35.65 -2.47 19.50
CA LEU A 216 35.78 -3.21 18.24
C LEU A 216 35.14 -2.44 17.09
N LYS A 217 34.00 -1.80 17.33
CA LYS A 217 33.31 -0.93 16.34
C LYS A 217 34.20 0.23 15.92
N GLU A 218 34.86 0.89 16.87
CA GLU A 218 35.79 1.98 16.58
C GLU A 218 37.04 1.51 15.84
N THR A 219 37.64 0.40 16.24
CA THR A 219 38.79 -0.19 15.53
C THR A 219 38.43 -0.56 14.08
N PHE A 220 37.26 -1.17 13.89
CA PHE A 220 36.77 -1.52 12.56
C PHE A 220 36.53 -0.29 11.68
N LYS A 221 35.91 0.76 12.23
CA LYS A 221 35.74 2.05 11.54
C LYS A 221 37.10 2.61 11.10
N LYS A 222 38.10 2.63 11.98
CA LYS A 222 39.46 3.12 11.65
C LYS A 222 40.11 2.30 10.54
N GLN A 223 39.96 0.97 10.55
CA GLN A 223 40.46 0.11 9.48
C GLN A 223 39.78 0.39 8.14
N LEU A 224 38.46 0.62 8.14
CA LEU A 224 37.74 1.00 6.93
C LEU A 224 38.21 2.34 6.37
N GLN A 225 38.48 3.33 7.23
CA GLN A 225 38.99 4.63 6.81
C GLN A 225 40.39 4.56 6.17
N ASN A 226 41.15 3.50 6.44
CA ASN A 226 42.48 3.28 5.83
C ASN A 226 42.41 2.65 4.42
N LEU A 227 41.25 2.19 3.98
CA LEU A 227 41.09 1.63 2.63
C LEU A 227 41.00 2.75 1.61
N ALA A 228 41.84 2.71 0.57
CA ALA A 228 41.85 3.74 -0.50
C ALA A 228 40.49 3.88 -1.23
N SER A 229 39.69 2.81 -1.27
CA SER A 229 38.35 2.83 -1.90
C SER A 229 37.27 3.49 -1.03
N VAL A 230 37.57 3.80 0.24
CA VAL A 230 36.60 4.36 1.20
C VAL A 230 36.88 5.84 1.40
N ARG A 231 36.00 6.70 0.87
CA ARG A 231 36.15 8.16 1.01
C ARG A 231 35.95 8.64 2.46
N SER A 232 35.00 8.04 3.17
CA SER A 232 34.73 8.33 4.57
C SER A 232 33.95 7.20 5.23
N ALA A 233 34.06 7.08 6.54
CA ALA A 233 33.25 6.14 7.32
C ALA A 233 32.76 6.83 8.60
N SER A 234 31.51 6.54 8.96
CA SER A 234 30.81 7.07 10.13
C SER A 234 29.97 5.97 10.78
N ARG A 235 29.79 6.08 12.09
CA ARG A 235 28.91 5.27 12.92
C ARG A 235 27.61 6.03 13.17
N CYS A 236 26.48 5.36 12.97
CA CYS A 236 25.17 5.84 13.36
C CYS A 236 24.37 4.76 14.10
N GLY A 237 23.44 5.17 14.95
CA GLY A 237 22.55 4.27 15.69
C GLY A 237 21.44 3.68 14.82
N LEU A 238 20.90 4.47 13.88
CA LEU A 238 20.00 4.03 12.83
C LEU A 238 20.34 4.73 11.52
N PHE A 239 20.18 4.01 10.42
CA PHE A 239 20.34 4.60 9.09
C PHE A 239 19.17 5.55 8.78
N PRO A 240 19.44 6.76 8.25
CA PRO A 240 18.40 7.70 7.83
C PRO A 240 17.43 7.11 6.79
N GLY A 241 16.25 6.68 7.24
CA GLY A 241 15.21 6.06 6.42
C GLY A 241 14.75 4.67 6.89
N GLU A 242 15.49 4.01 7.80
CA GLU A 242 15.05 2.75 8.43
C GLU A 242 14.19 2.98 9.68
N GLY A 243 14.29 4.17 10.27
CA GLY A 243 13.56 4.57 11.46
C GLY A 243 14.36 5.58 12.27
N THR A 244 13.81 5.96 13.41
CA THR A 244 14.38 6.92 14.35
C THR A 244 14.06 6.48 15.77
N PHE A 245 14.81 6.98 16.75
CA PHE A 245 14.38 6.86 18.13
C PHE A 245 13.44 8.01 18.45
N ARG A 246 12.26 7.70 18.96
CA ARG A 246 11.31 8.71 19.40
C ARG A 246 11.49 8.97 20.88
N ASN A 247 11.55 10.24 21.24
CA ASN A 247 11.57 10.69 22.62
C ASN A 247 10.68 11.91 22.81
N LYS A 248 10.55 12.34 24.06
CA LYS A 248 9.73 13.47 24.49
C LYS A 248 10.62 14.52 25.14
N LEU A 249 10.44 15.78 24.75
CA LEU A 249 11.09 16.90 25.43
C LEU A 249 10.46 17.14 26.80
N VAL A 250 11.26 17.64 27.73
CA VAL A 250 10.78 18.10 29.04
C VAL A 250 9.94 19.36 28.85
N GLU A 251 8.79 19.44 29.52
CA GLU A 251 7.80 20.53 29.35
C GLU A 251 8.38 21.93 29.50
N SER A 252 9.44 22.11 30.31
CA SER A 252 10.10 23.41 30.51
C SER A 252 10.83 23.93 29.26
N TYR A 253 11.09 23.09 28.27
CA TYR A 253 11.79 23.42 27.02
C TYR A 253 10.85 23.50 25.81
N VAL A 254 9.54 23.36 26.04
CA VAL A 254 8.51 23.34 25.00
C VAL A 254 7.58 24.55 25.20
N PRO A 255 7.06 25.20 24.13
CA PRO A 255 6.08 26.27 24.28
C PRO A 255 4.88 25.81 25.12
N LYS A 256 4.37 26.69 25.99
CA LYS A 256 3.29 26.36 26.94
C LYS A 256 2.09 25.73 26.23
N GLY A 257 1.68 24.55 26.72
CA GLY A 257 0.51 23.82 26.21
C GLY A 257 0.79 22.93 24.99
N LYS A 258 2.04 22.78 24.56
CA LYS A 258 2.44 21.84 23.51
C LYS A 258 3.17 20.65 24.10
N ASP A 259 2.90 19.47 23.54
CA ASP A 259 3.66 18.27 23.77
C ASP A 259 4.44 17.96 22.49
N ILE A 260 5.77 18.13 22.55
CA ILE A 260 6.65 17.93 21.39
C ILE A 260 7.47 16.66 21.62
N GLY A 261 7.04 15.59 20.94
CA GLY A 261 7.88 14.43 20.68
C GLY A 261 8.85 14.73 19.55
N PHE A 262 10.08 14.27 19.69
CA PHE A 262 11.10 14.40 18.65
C PHE A 262 11.71 13.05 18.31
N GLU A 263 12.25 12.99 17.11
CA GLU A 263 12.94 11.83 16.60
C GLU A 263 14.43 12.15 16.49
N TYR A 264 15.27 11.28 17.02
CA TYR A 264 16.72 11.46 17.02
C TYR A 264 17.45 10.23 16.52
N VAL A 265 18.64 10.47 16.00
CA VAL A 265 19.61 9.45 15.59
C VAL A 265 20.91 9.78 16.28
N THR A 266 21.51 8.80 16.94
CA THR A 266 22.86 8.95 17.50
C THR A 266 23.88 8.80 16.39
N VAL A 267 24.81 9.74 16.30
CA VAL A 267 25.80 9.80 15.22
C VAL A 267 27.18 10.11 15.79
N ASP A 268 28.22 9.84 15.02
CA ASP A 268 29.57 10.30 15.33
C ASP A 268 29.91 11.61 14.60
N GLN A 269 31.07 12.19 14.93
CA GLN A 269 31.57 13.42 14.32
C GLN A 269 31.76 13.35 12.78
N ASN A 270 31.96 12.15 12.23
CA ASN A 270 32.19 11.96 10.80
C ASN A 270 30.88 11.94 10.01
N PHE A 271 29.73 11.83 10.68
CA PHE A 271 28.43 11.61 10.03
C PHE A 271 28.05 12.71 9.04
N LEU A 272 28.13 13.98 9.47
CA LEU A 272 27.76 15.10 8.62
C LEU A 272 28.68 15.17 7.38
N ASN A 273 29.97 14.86 7.55
CA ASN A 273 30.92 14.82 6.45
C ASN A 273 30.67 13.64 5.51
N THR A 274 30.36 12.45 6.04
CA THR A 274 30.08 11.24 5.24
C THR A 274 28.82 11.38 4.41
N PHE A 275 27.79 12.02 4.96
CA PHE A 275 26.53 12.28 4.26
C PHE A 275 26.50 13.63 3.53
N GLU A 276 27.61 14.38 3.53
CA GLU A 276 27.75 15.71 2.93
C GLU A 276 26.63 16.68 3.36
N ILE A 277 26.23 16.59 4.63
CA ILE A 277 25.19 17.44 5.23
C ILE A 277 25.78 18.83 5.49
N LYS A 278 25.20 19.85 4.86
CA LYS A 278 25.60 21.24 5.06
C LYS A 278 25.00 21.78 6.36
N LEU A 279 25.87 22.13 7.31
CA LEU A 279 25.50 22.93 8.48
C LEU A 279 25.19 24.37 8.04
N THR A 280 24.05 24.89 8.48
CA THR A 280 23.66 26.30 8.27
C THR A 280 24.31 27.19 9.32
N GLU A 281 24.20 26.83 10.60
CA GLU A 281 24.72 27.57 11.75
C GLU A 281 25.30 26.60 12.79
N GLY A 282 26.28 27.06 13.57
CA GLY A 282 26.90 26.28 14.65
C GLY A 282 28.15 25.48 14.23
N LYS A 283 28.48 24.45 15.02
CA LYS A 283 29.67 23.60 14.83
C LYS A 283 29.27 22.13 14.82
N ASN A 284 30.05 21.31 14.11
CA ASN A 284 29.91 19.86 14.15
C ASN A 284 30.40 19.31 15.50
N PHE A 285 30.00 18.08 15.84
CA PHE A 285 30.39 17.39 17.06
C PHE A 285 31.91 17.29 17.21
N ASP A 286 32.42 17.53 18.42
CA ASP A 286 33.83 17.35 18.77
C ASP A 286 34.04 15.98 19.44
N ALA A 287 35.01 15.19 18.96
CA ALA A 287 35.40 13.90 19.55
C ALA A 287 35.77 14.00 21.05
N SER A 288 36.22 15.17 21.50
CA SER A 288 36.68 15.38 22.88
C SER A 288 35.56 15.76 23.87
N SER A 289 34.37 16.13 23.38
CA SER A 289 33.23 16.59 24.19
C SER A 289 32.30 15.47 24.69
N VAL A 290 32.41 14.26 24.12
CA VAL A 290 31.45 13.14 24.27
C VAL A 290 31.30 12.63 25.71
N ALA A 291 32.25 12.91 26.61
CA ALA A 291 32.26 12.35 27.96
C ALA A 291 31.44 13.14 29.00
N GLU A 292 31.14 14.42 28.79
CA GLU A 292 30.57 15.27 29.85
C GLU A 292 29.23 15.94 29.52
N LYS A 293 28.89 16.21 28.24
CA LYS A 293 27.62 16.83 27.84
C LYS A 293 27.10 16.29 26.50
N PRO A 294 25.86 15.79 26.40
CA PRO A 294 25.30 15.35 25.13
C PRO A 294 24.99 16.56 24.25
N GLU A 295 25.74 16.75 23.18
CA GLU A 295 25.49 17.79 22.18
C GLU A 295 24.37 17.38 21.21
N PHE A 296 23.60 18.36 20.72
CA PHE A 296 22.53 18.13 19.76
C PHE A 296 22.69 19.00 18.52
N ILE A 297 22.42 18.41 17.36
CA ILE A 297 22.20 19.14 16.11
C ILE A 297 20.74 18.90 15.72
N ILE A 298 20.00 19.99 15.52
CA ILE A 298 18.58 19.96 15.16
C ILE A 298 18.37 20.47 13.74
N ASN A 299 17.33 19.97 13.06
CA ASN A 299 16.99 20.44 11.71
C ASN A 299 16.08 21.69 11.77
N GLU A 300 15.89 22.35 10.63
CA GLU A 300 15.08 23.57 10.55
C GLU A 300 13.62 23.36 10.96
N ALA A 301 13.07 22.16 10.72
CA ALA A 301 11.71 21.82 11.12
C ALA A 301 11.56 21.77 12.65
N MET A 302 12.57 21.27 13.36
CA MET A 302 12.60 21.27 14.82
C MET A 302 12.67 22.69 15.37
N CYS A 303 13.50 23.57 14.78
CA CYS A 303 13.55 24.98 15.17
C CYS A 303 12.18 25.65 15.02
N ALA A 304 11.46 25.37 13.92
CA ALA A 304 10.11 25.88 13.71
C ALA A 304 9.11 25.34 14.74
N HIS A 305 9.19 24.07 15.11
CA HIS A 305 8.34 23.47 16.15
C HIS A 305 8.61 24.02 17.55
N LEU A 306 9.86 24.33 17.86
CA LEU A 306 10.30 24.94 19.12
C LEU A 306 10.10 26.46 19.15
N GLU A 307 9.68 27.06 18.03
CA GLU A 307 9.53 28.52 17.88
C GLU A 307 10.86 29.26 18.14
N TRP A 308 11.98 28.65 17.76
CA TRP A 308 13.32 29.23 17.91
C TRP A 308 13.77 29.89 16.59
N PRO A 309 14.20 31.17 16.62
CA PRO A 309 14.91 31.77 15.50
C PRO A 309 16.17 30.97 15.19
N LYS A 310 16.51 30.81 13.90
CA LYS A 310 17.64 29.96 13.46
C LYS A 310 18.96 30.39 14.10
N GLU A 311 19.18 31.70 14.23
CA GLU A 311 20.40 32.30 14.79
C GLU A 311 20.51 32.11 16.32
N GLU A 312 19.37 32.03 17.02
CA GLU A 312 19.33 31.86 18.47
C GLU A 312 19.28 30.40 18.92
N ALA A 313 19.15 29.45 17.99
CA ALA A 313 19.10 28.03 18.33
C ALA A 313 20.45 27.52 18.87
N VAL A 314 21.56 28.14 18.47
CA VAL A 314 22.91 27.74 18.87
C VAL A 314 23.15 28.12 20.33
N GLY A 315 23.52 27.15 21.16
CA GLY A 315 23.83 27.35 22.59
C GLY A 315 22.62 27.28 23.52
N LYS A 316 21.41 27.00 23.01
CA LYS A 316 20.25 26.68 23.85
C LYS A 316 20.34 25.24 24.36
N ASN A 317 20.02 25.06 25.63
CA ASN A 317 19.95 23.76 26.26
C ASN A 317 18.65 23.05 25.88
N LEU A 318 18.71 21.73 25.82
CA LEU A 318 17.54 20.87 25.62
C LEU A 318 17.56 19.77 26.67
N ALA A 319 16.39 19.45 27.21
CA ALA A 319 16.24 18.31 28.09
C ALA A 319 15.14 17.40 27.56
N TYR A 320 15.37 16.10 27.67
CA TYR A 320 14.44 15.07 27.23
C TYR A 320 14.29 14.01 28.33
N TYR A 321 13.17 13.32 28.34
CA TYR A 321 12.96 12.22 29.28
C TYR A 321 13.77 11.00 28.83
N THR A 322 14.59 10.46 29.72
CA THR A 322 15.20 9.14 29.58
C THR A 322 14.55 8.19 30.57
N TYR A 323 14.66 6.89 30.33
CA TYR A 323 14.10 5.88 31.21
C TYR A 323 15.24 5.16 31.92
N GLU A 324 15.25 5.22 33.24
CA GLU A 324 16.17 4.45 34.07
C GLU A 324 15.46 3.17 34.51
N TYR A 325 16.02 2.01 34.15
CA TYR A 325 15.48 0.71 34.54
C TYR A 325 16.02 0.35 35.92
N LEU A 326 15.13 0.27 36.89
CA LEU A 326 15.47 -0.15 38.25
C LEU A 326 15.74 -1.67 38.26
N PRO A 327 16.62 -2.15 39.16
CA PRO A 327 16.86 -3.58 39.34
C PRO A 327 15.60 -4.39 39.66
N SER A 328 14.51 -3.73 40.10
CA SER A 328 13.19 -4.31 40.34
C SER A 328 12.37 -4.62 39.08
N GLY A 329 12.84 -4.21 37.89
CA GLY A 329 12.11 -4.36 36.62
C GLY A 329 11.11 -3.23 36.31
N GLU A 330 10.95 -2.27 37.23
CA GLU A 330 10.22 -1.02 37.00
C GLU A 330 11.12 0.00 36.28
N TYR A 331 10.53 0.93 35.54
CA TYR A 331 11.26 2.04 34.92
C TYR A 331 10.82 3.37 35.53
N ARG A 332 11.77 4.31 35.66
CA ARG A 332 11.50 5.69 36.08
C ARG A 332 11.88 6.64 34.96
N GLU A 333 11.00 7.59 34.66
CA GLU A 333 11.33 8.73 33.80
C GLU A 333 12.28 9.68 34.54
N VAL A 334 13.44 9.92 33.95
CA VAL A 334 14.47 10.82 34.46
C VAL A 334 14.74 11.87 33.40
N ALA A 335 14.74 13.15 33.78
CA ALA A 335 15.08 14.22 32.84
C ALA A 335 16.59 14.23 32.58
N SER A 336 17.02 13.87 31.37
CA SER A 336 18.39 14.06 30.91
C SER A 336 18.55 15.49 30.43
N LYS A 337 19.46 16.25 31.05
CA LYS A 337 19.76 17.64 30.67
C LYS A 337 21.06 17.69 29.86
N SER A 338 21.03 18.48 28.79
CA SER A 338 22.17 18.80 27.93
C SER A 338 22.39 20.29 27.86
#